data_AF-A0A8T4U053-F1
#
_entry.id   AF-A0A8T4U053-F1
#
_cell.length_a   1.000
_cell.length_b   1.000
_cell.length_c   1.000
_cell.angle_alpha   90.00
_cell.angle_beta   90.00
_cell.angle_gamma   90.00
#
_symmetry.space_group_name_H-M   'P 1'
#
loop_
_entity.id
_entity.type
_entity.pdbx_description
1 polymer ?
#
loop_
_entity_poly.entity_id
_entity_poly.type
_entity_poly.pdbx_seq_one_letter_code
_entity_poly.pdbx_strand_id
1 'polypeptide(L)'
;MIYEKGIAECVGLWLAEGDNKCQNEITFTNSCMSLVKHFDKNLRLIFNKYNPNIRIYVYSSKRENIRIPIKYCKINRYVDKRARKPYLIWRLSSVKLYMIWRNIVEEIKLDENYYPDILRGFFAGEGNIKTNKKSNVRVVRIAQGKPNKYTEKLLNKLKIEYSYYQDERSYSIFRRINWDKCARINIADLHPEKRVKFWMAYKDYREYHYKHNHIRNNLLVLLDEPFTTLKLAKKFKRDKSTICKILIQLKKDNLVNNYRVGSKDYWIKKDRNTVIISSIKNNYLNFLKSSEKRTKDFANKFNVKPLSSSKMLKRLKELGFVTRDKNKNWKINPIDKKVIII
;
A
#
# COMPACT_ATOMS: atom_id res chain seq x y z
N MET A 1 2.64 35.68 -8.23
CA MET A 1 1.19 35.64 -7.92
C MET A 1 0.89 34.26 -7.37
N ILE A 2 0.21 34.11 -6.23
CA ILE A 2 -0.15 32.77 -5.73
C ILE A 2 -1.44 32.37 -6.44
N TYR A 3 -1.36 31.36 -7.30
CA TYR A 3 -2.51 30.77 -7.97
C TYR A 3 -3.21 29.74 -7.07
N GLU A 4 -4.54 29.66 -7.20
CA GLU A 4 -5.31 28.59 -6.57
C GLU A 4 -4.97 27.23 -7.16
N LYS A 5 -5.03 26.21 -6.31
CA LYS A 5 -4.86 24.79 -6.67
C LYS A 5 -5.61 24.37 -7.95
N GLY A 6 -6.85 24.82 -8.11
CA GLY A 6 -7.67 24.46 -9.28
C GLY A 6 -7.12 25.01 -10.60
N ILE A 7 -6.37 26.11 -10.57
CA ILE A 7 -5.71 26.66 -11.76
C ILE A 7 -4.54 25.74 -12.16
N ALA A 8 -3.73 25.28 -11.21
CA ALA A 8 -2.65 24.32 -11.46
C ALA A 8 -3.16 22.97 -11.99
N GLU A 9 -4.30 22.49 -11.49
CA GLU A 9 -5.00 21.32 -12.04
C GLU A 9 -5.43 21.57 -13.50
N CYS A 10 -5.91 22.78 -13.83
CA CYS A 10 -6.25 23.16 -15.20
C CYS A 10 -5.03 23.25 -16.12
N VAL A 11 -3.88 23.71 -15.62
CA VAL A 11 -2.61 23.62 -16.37
C VAL A 11 -2.29 22.17 -16.70
N GLY A 12 -2.41 21.25 -15.73
CA GLY A 12 -2.22 19.82 -15.97
C GLY A 12 -3.18 19.24 -17.02
N LEU A 13 -4.46 19.59 -16.95
CA LEU A 13 -5.48 19.19 -17.94
C LEU A 13 -5.17 19.72 -19.34
N TRP A 14 -4.74 20.98 -19.45
CA TRP A 14 -4.39 21.61 -20.72
C TRP A 14 -3.12 21.02 -21.34
N LEU A 15 -2.11 20.70 -20.51
CA LEU A 15 -0.90 20.02 -20.98
C LEU A 15 -1.17 18.60 -21.48
N ALA A 16 -2.21 17.94 -20.97
CA ALA A 16 -2.64 16.62 -21.38
C ALA A 16 -3.49 16.66 -22.67
N GLU A 17 -4.56 17.46 -22.68
CA GLU A 17 -5.64 17.36 -23.68
C GLU A 17 -5.93 18.68 -24.41
N GLY A 18 -5.11 19.71 -24.18
CA GLY A 18 -5.21 20.99 -24.87
C GLY A 18 -4.58 20.95 -26.26
N ASP A 19 -5.17 21.68 -27.21
CA ASP A 19 -4.58 21.83 -28.53
C ASP A 19 -3.54 22.95 -28.51
N ASN A 20 -2.26 22.56 -28.52
CA ASN A 20 -1.14 23.50 -28.58
C ASN A 20 -0.78 23.95 -30.01
N LYS A 21 -1.44 23.41 -31.04
CA LYS A 21 -1.15 23.76 -32.44
C LYS A 21 -1.71 25.12 -32.81
N CYS A 22 -2.87 25.48 -32.26
CA CYS A 22 -3.52 26.75 -32.51
C CYS A 22 -3.05 27.80 -31.49
N GLN A 23 -2.20 28.75 -31.92
CA GLN A 23 -1.67 29.82 -31.05
C GLN A 23 -2.68 30.95 -30.74
N ASN A 24 -3.97 30.73 -31.04
CA ASN A 24 -4.98 31.78 -31.03
C ASN A 24 -6.14 31.49 -30.06
N GLU A 25 -6.11 30.35 -29.39
CA GLU A 25 -7.23 29.89 -28.56
C GLU A 25 -6.81 28.94 -27.45
N ILE A 26 -7.59 28.94 -26.38
CA ILE A 26 -7.47 27.98 -25.30
C ILE A 26 -8.52 26.92 -25.54
N THR A 27 -8.08 25.68 -25.71
CA THR A 27 -8.96 24.53 -25.89
C THR A 27 -8.69 23.47 -24.82
N PHE A 28 -9.73 22.74 -24.45
CA PHE A 28 -9.63 21.54 -23.62
C PHE A 28 -10.64 20.52 -24.11
N THR A 29 -10.14 19.36 -24.54
CA THR A 29 -10.98 18.28 -25.06
C THR A 29 -11.14 17.19 -24.00
N ASN A 30 -12.38 16.82 -23.66
CA ASN A 30 -12.59 15.69 -22.76
C ASN A 30 -13.98 15.07 -22.88
N SER A 31 -14.08 13.77 -22.61
CA SER A 31 -15.38 13.09 -22.48
C SER A 31 -16.05 13.27 -21.12
N CYS A 32 -15.30 13.65 -20.08
CA CYS A 32 -15.82 13.78 -18.72
C CYS A 32 -16.35 15.19 -18.47
N MET A 33 -17.67 15.34 -18.34
CA MET A 33 -18.33 16.62 -18.03
C MET A 33 -17.80 17.27 -16.75
N SER A 34 -17.46 16.49 -15.73
CA SER A 34 -16.93 17.03 -14.46
C SER A 34 -15.60 17.74 -14.65
N LEU A 35 -14.74 17.24 -15.56
CA LEU A 35 -13.48 17.90 -15.89
C LEU A 35 -13.72 19.18 -16.70
N VAL A 36 -14.65 19.16 -17.66
CA VAL A 36 -15.02 20.36 -18.44
C VAL A 36 -15.54 21.46 -17.52
N LYS A 37 -16.43 21.13 -16.58
CA LYS A 37 -16.91 22.08 -15.56
C LYS A 37 -15.80 22.60 -14.65
N HIS A 38 -14.88 21.73 -14.26
CA HIS A 38 -13.74 22.11 -13.43
C HIS A 38 -12.85 23.11 -14.19
N PHE A 39 -12.52 22.80 -15.44
CA PHE A 39 -11.74 23.67 -16.31
C PHE A 39 -12.44 25.03 -16.48
N ASP A 40 -13.70 25.02 -16.88
CA ASP A 40 -14.55 26.20 -17.03
C ASP A 40 -14.57 27.09 -15.78
N LYS A 41 -14.88 26.51 -14.61
CA LYS A 41 -14.97 27.22 -13.34
C LYS A 41 -13.67 27.98 -13.04
N ASN A 42 -12.52 27.33 -13.17
CA ASN A 42 -11.23 27.92 -12.81
C ASN A 42 -10.76 28.95 -13.85
N LEU A 43 -10.94 28.70 -15.14
CA LEU A 43 -10.56 29.70 -16.16
C LEU A 43 -11.42 30.97 -16.08
N ARG A 44 -12.68 30.87 -15.65
CA ARG A 44 -13.48 32.05 -15.36
C ARG A 44 -12.90 32.90 -14.23
N LEU A 45 -12.34 32.31 -13.18
CA LEU A 45 -11.74 33.10 -12.08
C LEU A 45 -10.66 34.06 -12.62
N ILE A 46 -9.95 33.65 -13.68
CA ILE A 46 -8.92 34.44 -14.35
C ILE A 46 -9.55 35.41 -15.34
N PHE A 47 -10.47 34.93 -16.17
CA PHE A 47 -10.90 35.64 -17.38
C PHE A 47 -12.26 36.35 -17.31
N ASN A 48 -13.04 36.21 -16.23
CA ASN A 48 -14.41 36.73 -16.16
C ASN A 48 -14.49 38.24 -16.44
N LYS A 49 -13.47 39.02 -16.04
CA LYS A 49 -13.40 40.47 -16.28
C LYS A 49 -13.29 40.87 -17.76
N TYR A 50 -12.93 39.93 -18.64
CA TYR A 50 -12.80 40.17 -20.09
C TYR A 50 -14.05 39.77 -20.88
N ASN A 51 -15.12 39.31 -20.20
CA ASN A 51 -16.34 38.79 -20.82
C ASN A 51 -16.06 37.81 -21.98
N PRO A 52 -15.33 36.70 -21.73
CA PRO A 52 -14.79 35.86 -22.80
C PRO A 52 -15.90 35.12 -23.55
N ASN A 53 -15.78 35.07 -24.88
CA ASN A 53 -16.67 34.27 -25.73
C ASN A 53 -16.30 32.79 -25.65
N ILE A 54 -16.87 32.09 -24.66
CA ILE A 54 -16.65 30.67 -24.44
C ILE A 54 -17.68 29.86 -25.23
N ARG A 55 -17.18 28.82 -25.93
CA ARG A 55 -17.98 27.89 -26.73
C ARG A 55 -17.72 26.46 -26.28
N ILE A 56 -18.76 25.64 -26.29
CA ILE A 56 -18.67 24.21 -26.04
C ILE A 56 -19.14 23.47 -27.27
N TYR A 57 -18.25 22.70 -27.87
CA TYR A 57 -18.55 21.82 -29.00
C TYR A 57 -18.79 20.42 -28.47
N VAL A 58 -19.94 19.85 -28.78
CA VAL A 58 -20.33 18.49 -28.36
C VAL A 58 -20.32 17.59 -29.58
N TYR A 59 -19.47 16.57 -29.56
CA TYR A 59 -19.38 15.56 -30.62
C TYR A 59 -19.95 14.24 -30.11
N SER A 60 -20.79 13.60 -30.93
CA SER A 60 -21.37 12.27 -30.63
C SER A 60 -21.62 11.51 -31.93
N SER A 61 -21.76 10.19 -31.86
CA SER A 61 -21.99 9.36 -33.04
C SER A 61 -23.42 9.48 -33.61
N LYS A 62 -24.41 9.81 -32.76
CA LYS A 62 -25.84 9.84 -33.13
C LYS A 62 -26.61 11.11 -32.67
N ARG A 63 -25.96 12.28 -32.60
CA ARG A 63 -26.56 13.54 -32.06
C ARG A 63 -27.21 13.35 -30.69
N GLU A 64 -26.49 12.77 -29.75
CA GLU A 64 -27.01 12.59 -28.40
C GLU A 64 -27.32 13.93 -27.71
N ASN A 65 -28.49 14.02 -27.06
CA ASN A 65 -28.89 15.20 -26.29
C ASN A 65 -28.23 15.20 -24.92
N ILE A 66 -26.95 15.56 -24.89
CA ILE A 66 -26.17 15.68 -23.67
C ILE A 66 -26.50 17.02 -23.00
N ARG A 67 -26.90 16.95 -21.74
CA ARG A 67 -27.17 18.13 -20.92
C ARG A 67 -25.85 18.82 -20.57
N ILE A 68 -25.68 20.07 -21.02
CA ILE A 68 -24.53 20.92 -20.69
C ILE A 68 -24.95 21.90 -19.58
N PRO A 69 -24.43 21.79 -18.35
CA PRO A 69 -24.89 22.63 -17.22
C PRO A 69 -24.32 24.05 -17.20
N ILE A 70 -23.59 24.45 -18.24
CA ILE A 70 -22.87 25.72 -18.32
C ILE A 70 -23.68 26.67 -19.20
N LYS A 71 -24.56 27.47 -18.58
CA LYS A 71 -25.63 28.22 -19.27
C LYS A 71 -25.16 29.39 -20.14
N TYR A 72 -24.02 30.00 -19.80
CA TYR A 72 -23.54 31.23 -20.45
C TYR A 72 -22.67 30.96 -21.70
N CYS A 73 -22.39 29.69 -22.00
CA CYS A 73 -21.59 29.29 -23.15
C CYS A 73 -22.46 29.07 -24.38
N LYS A 74 -21.94 29.41 -25.57
CA LYS A 74 -22.57 28.97 -26.82
C LYS A 74 -22.32 27.47 -27.02
N ILE A 75 -23.39 26.68 -27.14
CA ILE A 75 -23.30 25.23 -27.31
C ILE A 75 -23.55 24.88 -28.77
N ASN A 76 -22.58 24.23 -29.40
CA ASN A 76 -22.69 23.71 -30.76
C ASN A 76 -22.62 22.18 -30.73
N ARG A 77 -23.47 21.49 -31.51
CA ARG A 77 -23.54 20.02 -31.53
C ARG A 77 -23.18 19.49 -32.92
N TYR A 78 -22.30 18.50 -32.96
CA TYR A 78 -21.79 17.90 -34.19
C TYR A 78 -21.89 16.37 -34.13
N VAL A 79 -21.94 15.77 -35.31
CA VAL A 79 -21.87 14.32 -35.48
C VAL A 79 -20.44 13.95 -35.84
N ASP A 80 -19.83 13.07 -35.04
CA ASP A 80 -18.61 12.37 -35.42
C ASP A 80 -18.88 10.87 -35.38
N LYS A 81 -18.99 10.26 -36.57
CA LYS A 81 -19.27 8.82 -36.71
C LYS A 81 -18.18 7.94 -36.09
N ARG A 82 -16.98 8.47 -35.85
CA ARG A 82 -15.85 7.74 -35.26
C ARG A 82 -15.86 7.79 -33.73
N ALA A 83 -16.67 8.66 -33.12
CA ALA A 83 -16.73 8.82 -31.68
C ALA A 83 -17.35 7.58 -31.01
N ARG A 84 -16.57 6.85 -30.23
CA ARG A 84 -17.06 5.71 -29.43
C ARG A 84 -17.92 6.13 -28.25
N LYS A 85 -17.63 7.31 -27.70
CA LYS A 85 -18.39 7.99 -26.65
C LYS A 85 -18.45 9.46 -26.99
N PRO A 86 -19.47 10.19 -26.53
CA PRO A 86 -19.47 11.62 -26.69
C PRO A 86 -18.27 12.28 -26.03
N TYR A 87 -17.78 13.34 -26.66
CA TYR A 87 -16.73 14.18 -26.12
C TYR A 87 -17.02 15.65 -26.35
N LEU A 88 -16.39 16.49 -25.54
CA LEU A 88 -16.60 17.92 -25.54
C LEU A 88 -15.29 18.63 -25.83
N ILE A 89 -15.36 19.74 -26.56
CA ILE A 89 -14.27 20.70 -26.69
C ILE A 89 -14.75 21.99 -26.04
N TRP A 90 -14.15 22.34 -24.91
CA TRP A 90 -14.26 23.67 -24.34
C TRP A 90 -13.29 24.59 -25.08
N ARG A 91 -13.78 25.73 -25.61
CA ARG A 91 -12.98 26.63 -26.45
C ARG A 91 -13.19 28.08 -26.04
N LEU A 92 -12.09 28.80 -25.88
CA LEU A 92 -12.04 30.25 -25.73
C LEU A 92 -11.19 30.84 -26.87
N SER A 93 -11.84 31.55 -27.79
CA SER A 93 -11.21 32.12 -28.99
C SER A 93 -10.76 33.57 -28.73
N SER A 94 -9.55 33.74 -28.19
CA SER A 94 -8.94 35.06 -28.00
C SER A 94 -7.42 34.94 -27.91
N VAL A 95 -6.71 35.55 -28.87
CA VAL A 95 -5.24 35.59 -28.89
C VAL A 95 -4.70 36.24 -27.61
N LYS A 96 -5.30 37.36 -27.19
CA LYS A 96 -4.89 38.08 -25.96
C LYS A 96 -5.00 37.18 -24.73
N LEU A 97 -6.14 36.49 -24.55
CA LEU A 97 -6.35 35.63 -23.38
C LEU A 97 -5.50 34.36 -23.46
N TYR A 98 -5.25 33.82 -24.65
CA TYR A 98 -4.31 32.73 -24.88
C TYR A 98 -2.89 33.08 -24.42
N MET A 99 -2.39 34.27 -24.77
CA MET A 99 -1.07 34.73 -24.34
C MET A 99 -0.98 34.86 -22.82
N ILE A 100 -2.03 35.40 -22.18
CA ILE A 100 -2.11 35.46 -20.71
C ILE A 100 -2.09 34.04 -20.11
N TRP A 101 -2.88 33.11 -20.67
CA TRP A 101 -2.89 31.72 -20.20
C TRP A 101 -1.54 31.03 -20.35
N ARG A 102 -0.82 31.23 -21.47
CA ARG A 102 0.53 30.70 -21.66
C ARG A 102 1.49 31.19 -20.58
N ASN A 103 1.45 32.48 -20.25
CA ASN A 103 2.32 33.03 -19.21
C ASN A 103 2.01 32.40 -17.85
N ILE A 104 0.73 32.25 -17.51
CA ILE A 104 0.28 31.56 -16.29
C ILE A 104 0.78 30.11 -16.27
N VAL A 105 0.67 29.40 -17.40
CA VAL A 105 1.14 28.01 -17.52
C VAL A 105 2.65 27.93 -17.26
N GLU A 106 3.46 28.80 -17.88
CA GLU A 106 4.90 28.79 -17.68
C GLU A 106 5.29 29.17 -16.24
N GLU A 107 4.65 30.17 -15.64
CA GLU A 107 4.85 30.52 -14.22
C GLU A 107 4.55 29.33 -13.30
N ILE A 108 3.39 28.68 -13.48
CA ILE A 108 2.98 27.52 -12.67
C ILE A 108 3.90 26.31 -12.88
N LYS A 109 4.45 26.12 -14.10
CA LYS A 109 5.39 25.02 -14.38
C LYS A 109 6.75 25.19 -13.70
N LEU A 110 7.12 26.42 -13.36
CA LEU A 110 8.38 26.72 -12.69
C LEU A 110 8.30 26.51 -11.18
N ASP A 111 7.12 26.71 -10.57
CA ASP A 111 6.92 26.55 -9.14
C ASP A 111 6.61 25.09 -8.75
N GLU A 112 7.54 24.49 -8.00
CA GLU A 112 7.46 23.10 -7.54
C GLU A 112 6.29 22.84 -6.60
N ASN A 113 5.76 23.87 -5.93
CA ASN A 113 4.59 23.73 -5.04
C ASN A 113 3.35 23.26 -5.81
N TYR A 114 3.24 23.59 -7.10
CA TYR A 114 2.12 23.18 -7.94
C TYR A 114 2.28 21.81 -8.58
N TYR A 115 3.44 21.15 -8.46
CA TYR A 115 3.70 19.87 -9.14
C TYR A 115 2.71 18.75 -8.79
N PRO A 116 2.27 18.57 -7.53
CA PRO A 116 1.21 17.61 -7.21
C PRO A 116 -0.10 17.86 -7.96
N ASP A 117 -0.48 19.13 -8.11
CA ASP A 117 -1.76 19.54 -8.67
C ASP A 117 -1.73 19.52 -10.21
N ILE A 118 -0.61 19.93 -10.81
CA ILE A 118 -0.33 19.74 -12.24
C ILE A 118 -0.38 18.25 -12.58
N LEU A 119 0.30 17.39 -11.80
CA LEU A 119 0.29 15.95 -12.05
C LEU A 119 -1.12 15.35 -11.91
N ARG A 120 -1.93 15.86 -10.98
CA ARG A 120 -3.34 15.44 -10.84
C ARG A 120 -4.18 15.81 -12.07
N GLY A 121 -4.00 17.03 -12.57
CA GLY A 121 -4.60 17.48 -13.84
C GLY A 121 -4.17 16.61 -15.01
N PHE A 122 -2.87 16.39 -15.15
CA PHE A 122 -2.28 15.58 -16.22
C PHE A 122 -2.78 14.14 -16.18
N PHE A 123 -2.82 13.53 -14.99
CA PHE A 123 -3.37 12.19 -14.78
C PHE A 123 -4.88 12.13 -15.06
N ALA A 124 -5.63 13.19 -14.78
CA ALA A 124 -7.05 13.23 -15.10
C ALA A 124 -7.32 13.19 -16.61
N GLY A 125 -6.45 13.77 -17.45
CA GLY A 125 -6.44 13.58 -18.91
C GLY A 125 -5.90 12.21 -19.32
N GLU A 126 -4.59 12.02 -19.22
CA GLU A 126 -3.85 10.89 -19.81
C GLU A 126 -3.72 9.64 -18.92
N GLY A 127 -4.11 9.75 -17.65
CA GLY A 127 -3.91 8.69 -16.67
C GLY A 127 -4.85 7.50 -16.84
N ASN A 128 -4.39 6.31 -16.47
CA ASN A 128 -5.22 5.10 -16.42
C ASN A 128 -4.81 4.20 -15.25
N ILE A 129 -5.75 3.42 -14.73
CA ILE A 129 -5.51 2.42 -13.68
C ILE A 129 -5.69 1.04 -14.30
N LYS A 130 -4.59 0.29 -14.43
CA LYS A 130 -4.60 -1.09 -14.92
C LYS A 130 -4.47 -2.04 -13.74
N THR A 131 -5.51 -2.85 -13.54
CA THR A 131 -5.51 -3.94 -12.54
C THR A 131 -5.77 -5.27 -13.22
N ASN A 132 -4.95 -6.27 -12.94
CA ASN A 132 -5.21 -7.65 -13.35
C ASN A 132 -5.32 -8.52 -12.09
N LYS A 133 -6.52 -9.04 -11.83
CA LYS A 133 -6.79 -9.89 -10.65
C LYS A 133 -6.00 -11.20 -10.69
N LYS A 134 -5.80 -11.79 -11.88
CA LYS A 134 -5.12 -13.09 -12.03
C LYS A 134 -3.63 -12.98 -11.71
N SER A 135 -2.96 -11.94 -12.21
CA SER A 135 -1.53 -11.73 -11.99
C SER A 135 -1.18 -10.83 -10.80
N ASN A 136 -2.19 -10.34 -10.05
CA ASN A 136 -2.05 -9.34 -8.98
C ASN A 136 -1.26 -8.08 -9.41
N VAL A 137 -1.27 -7.78 -10.72
CA VAL A 137 -0.58 -6.62 -11.29
C VAL A 137 -1.47 -5.39 -11.12
N ARG A 138 -0.92 -4.34 -10.50
CA ARG A 138 -1.57 -3.03 -10.32
C ARG A 138 -0.63 -1.95 -10.81
N VAL A 139 -1.07 -1.16 -11.78
CA VAL A 139 -0.24 -0.13 -12.41
C VAL A 139 -1.03 1.17 -12.53
N VAL A 140 -0.44 2.26 -12.06
CA VAL A 140 -0.86 3.62 -12.44
C VAL A 140 -0.11 3.93 -13.72
N ARG A 141 -0.83 4.18 -14.81
CA ARG A 141 -0.27 4.51 -16.12
C ARG A 141 -0.55 5.95 -16.48
N ILE A 142 0.39 6.60 -17.15
CA ILE A 142 0.21 7.89 -17.80
C ILE A 142 0.57 7.70 -19.26
N ALA A 143 -0.41 7.79 -20.16
CA ALA A 143 -0.15 7.66 -21.58
C ALA A 143 0.70 8.84 -22.06
N GLN A 144 1.71 8.54 -22.87
CA GLN A 144 2.59 9.53 -23.46
C GLN A 144 3.31 8.94 -24.68
N GLY A 145 3.12 9.54 -25.86
CA GLY A 145 3.64 9.03 -27.13
C GLY A 145 5.16 8.84 -27.20
N LYS A 146 5.93 9.63 -26.44
CA LYS A 146 7.39 9.57 -26.30
C LYS A 146 7.79 10.08 -24.91
N PRO A 147 8.99 9.76 -24.39
CA PRO A 147 9.45 10.33 -23.13
C PRO A 147 9.33 11.87 -23.09
N ASN A 148 8.72 12.39 -22.03
CA ASN A 148 8.48 13.80 -21.79
C ASN A 148 9.25 14.25 -20.54
N LYS A 149 10.29 15.08 -20.76
CA LYS A 149 11.15 15.60 -19.69
C LYS A 149 10.37 16.30 -18.57
N TYR A 150 9.26 16.97 -18.89
CA TYR A 150 8.48 17.68 -17.89
C TYR A 150 7.69 16.69 -17.01
N THR A 151 7.04 15.68 -17.60
CA THR A 151 6.38 14.60 -16.85
C THR A 151 7.36 13.89 -15.92
N GLU A 152 8.56 13.60 -16.41
CA GLU A 152 9.64 12.99 -15.63
C GLU A 152 10.11 13.89 -14.48
N LYS A 153 10.27 15.19 -14.73
CA LYS A 153 10.57 16.19 -13.68
C LYS A 153 9.52 16.17 -12.57
N LEU A 154 8.23 16.16 -12.91
CA LEU A 154 7.13 16.08 -11.94
C LEU A 154 7.24 14.81 -11.08
N LEU A 155 7.38 13.65 -11.73
CA LEU A 155 7.45 12.35 -11.04
C LEU A 155 8.69 12.25 -10.14
N ASN A 156 9.86 12.68 -10.62
CA ASN A 156 11.11 12.67 -9.87
C ASN A 156 11.05 13.58 -8.64
N LYS A 157 10.50 14.79 -8.77
CA LYS A 157 10.35 15.71 -7.64
C LYS A 157 9.44 15.15 -6.56
N LEU A 158 8.37 14.48 -6.98
CA LEU A 158 7.43 13.78 -6.08
C LEU A 158 7.98 12.44 -5.57
N LYS A 159 9.21 12.09 -5.98
CA LYS A 159 9.92 10.84 -5.66
C LYS A 159 9.12 9.60 -6.08
N ILE A 160 8.31 9.68 -7.13
CA ILE A 160 7.52 8.56 -7.64
C ILE A 160 8.39 7.81 -8.66
N GLU A 161 8.74 6.55 -8.37
CA GLU A 161 9.50 5.74 -9.32
C GLU A 161 8.59 5.30 -10.48
N TYR A 162 9.11 5.36 -11.70
CA TYR A 162 8.40 5.00 -12.92
C TYR A 162 9.31 4.26 -13.89
N SER A 163 8.69 3.60 -14.87
CA SER A 163 9.37 3.07 -16.05
C SER A 163 8.57 3.47 -17.29
N TYR A 164 9.26 3.98 -18.31
CA TYR A 164 8.63 4.27 -19.59
C TYR A 164 8.70 3.03 -20.48
N TYR A 165 7.55 2.60 -21.01
CA TYR A 165 7.47 1.48 -21.96
C TYR A 165 7.14 2.03 -23.33
N GLN A 166 8.10 1.94 -24.26
CA GLN A 166 7.97 2.44 -25.63
C GLN A 166 6.80 1.76 -26.37
N ASP A 167 6.66 0.44 -26.23
CA ASP A 167 5.60 -0.33 -26.91
C ASP A 167 4.20 0.05 -26.43
N GLU A 168 4.06 0.34 -25.13
CA GLU A 168 2.80 0.78 -24.55
C GLU A 168 2.61 2.31 -24.62
N ARG A 169 3.63 3.05 -25.07
CA ARG A 169 3.69 4.52 -25.07
C ARG A 169 3.17 5.11 -23.76
N SER A 170 3.71 4.62 -22.63
CA SER A 170 3.22 5.06 -21.32
C SER A 170 4.28 4.98 -20.23
N TYR A 171 4.18 5.89 -19.28
CA TYR A 171 4.83 5.77 -17.98
C TYR A 171 4.01 4.83 -17.11
N SER A 172 4.65 3.79 -16.59
CA SER A 172 4.05 2.83 -15.67
C SER A 172 4.68 2.96 -14.29
N ILE A 173 3.81 3.16 -13.29
CA ILE A 173 4.17 3.33 -11.89
C ILE A 173 3.67 2.09 -11.13
N PHE A 174 4.63 1.30 -10.64
CA PHE A 174 4.40 0.06 -9.91
C PHE A 174 4.73 0.20 -8.42
N ARG A 175 4.51 -0.89 -7.68
CA ARG A 175 4.86 -1.06 -6.26
C ARG A 175 4.00 -0.24 -5.32
N ARG A 176 3.73 -0.82 -4.14
CA ARG A 176 2.90 -0.19 -3.11
C ARG A 176 3.41 1.20 -2.71
N ILE A 177 4.73 1.36 -2.54
CA ILE A 177 5.32 2.61 -2.09
C ILE A 177 5.04 3.79 -3.04
N ASN A 178 5.00 3.56 -4.36
CA ASN A 178 4.64 4.61 -5.30
C ASN A 178 3.14 4.86 -5.33
N TRP A 179 2.33 3.81 -5.12
CA TRP A 179 0.89 3.98 -4.90
C TRP A 179 0.57 4.79 -3.65
N ASP A 180 1.33 4.62 -2.55
CA ASP A 180 1.19 5.45 -1.34
C ASP A 180 1.52 6.93 -1.63
N LYS A 181 2.58 7.18 -2.41
CA LYS A 181 2.94 8.55 -2.87
C LYS A 181 1.84 9.15 -3.75
N CYS A 182 1.32 8.38 -4.70
CA CYS A 182 0.18 8.77 -5.55
C CYS A 182 -1.09 9.05 -4.73
N ALA A 183 -1.37 8.24 -3.71
CA ALA A 183 -2.51 8.42 -2.82
C ALA A 183 -2.37 9.70 -1.98
N ARG A 184 -1.17 10.00 -1.47
CA ARG A 184 -0.89 11.21 -0.69
C ARG A 184 -1.18 12.50 -1.46
N ILE A 185 -0.96 12.51 -2.77
CA ILE A 185 -1.26 13.67 -3.63
C ILE A 185 -2.65 13.60 -4.28
N ASN A 186 -3.45 12.59 -3.92
CA ASN A 186 -4.78 12.34 -4.49
C ASN A 186 -4.76 12.31 -6.04
N ILE A 187 -3.79 11.62 -6.65
CA ILE A 187 -3.49 11.72 -8.09
C ILE A 187 -4.71 11.48 -9.00
N ALA A 188 -5.67 10.66 -8.57
CA ALA A 188 -6.82 10.26 -9.37
C ALA A 188 -8.11 11.03 -9.04
N ASP A 189 -8.11 11.88 -8.00
CA ASP A 189 -9.35 12.42 -7.41
C ASP A 189 -10.09 13.41 -8.30
N LEU A 190 -9.39 14.02 -9.26
CA LEU A 190 -9.96 14.99 -10.17
C LEU A 190 -10.94 14.34 -11.19
N HIS A 191 -10.68 13.10 -11.61
CA HIS A 191 -11.57 12.38 -12.54
C HIS A 191 -12.43 11.33 -11.80
N PRO A 192 -13.78 11.41 -11.82
CA PRO A 192 -14.65 10.54 -11.02
C PRO A 192 -14.42 9.03 -11.20
N GLU A 193 -14.37 8.54 -12.45
CA GLU A 193 -14.13 7.12 -12.71
C GLU A 193 -12.74 6.65 -12.29
N LYS A 194 -11.69 7.44 -12.60
CA LYS A 194 -10.31 7.11 -12.26
C LYS A 194 -10.13 7.11 -10.73
N ARG A 195 -10.77 8.03 -10.01
CA ARG A 195 -10.82 8.07 -8.55
C ARG A 195 -11.33 6.75 -7.98
N VAL A 196 -12.50 6.29 -8.42
CA VAL A 196 -13.09 5.03 -7.94
C VAL A 196 -12.15 3.86 -8.21
N LYS A 197 -11.63 3.73 -9.45
CA LYS A 197 -10.72 2.66 -9.84
C LYS A 197 -9.43 2.67 -9.00
N PHE A 198 -8.83 3.84 -8.80
CA PHE A 198 -7.60 4.00 -8.02
C PHE A 198 -7.82 3.56 -6.58
N TRP A 199 -8.84 4.10 -5.90
CA TRP A 199 -9.05 3.80 -4.48
C TRP A 199 -9.50 2.37 -4.23
N MET A 200 -10.27 1.75 -5.13
CA MET A 200 -10.55 0.31 -5.06
C MET A 200 -9.26 -0.50 -5.16
N ALA A 201 -8.45 -0.26 -6.20
CA ALA A 201 -7.18 -0.95 -6.39
C ALA A 201 -6.18 -0.73 -5.23
N TYR A 202 -6.20 0.48 -4.65
CA TYR A 202 -5.35 0.86 -3.54
C TYR A 202 -5.77 0.21 -2.22
N LYS A 203 -7.07 0.07 -1.95
CA LYS A 203 -7.58 -0.65 -0.77
C LYS A 203 -7.31 -2.15 -0.86
N ASP A 204 -7.30 -2.71 -2.06
CA ASP A 204 -7.01 -4.13 -2.30
C ASP A 204 -5.54 -4.53 -2.10
N TYR A 205 -4.63 -3.58 -1.89
CA TYR A 205 -3.27 -3.88 -1.44
C TYR A 205 -3.32 -4.42 0.00
N ARG A 206 -3.59 -5.72 0.13
CA ARG A 206 -3.63 -6.42 1.43
C ARG A 206 -2.24 -6.52 2.07
N GLU A 207 -1.16 -6.41 1.30
CA GLU A 207 0.17 -6.75 1.80
C GLU A 207 1.31 -5.89 1.20
N TYR A 208 2.22 -5.43 2.06
CA TYR A 208 3.56 -4.98 1.66
C TYR A 208 4.31 -6.14 1.03
N HIS A 209 4.51 -6.18 -0.29
CA HIS A 209 5.39 -7.20 -0.88
C HIS A 209 6.81 -6.99 -0.33
N TYR A 210 7.19 -7.81 0.66
CA TYR A 210 8.56 -7.82 1.15
C TYR A 210 9.48 -8.38 0.07
N LYS A 211 10.75 -7.97 0.07
CA LYS A 211 11.79 -8.60 -0.77
C LYS A 211 11.80 -10.11 -0.53
N HIS A 212 12.21 -10.89 -1.53
CA HIS A 212 12.36 -12.34 -1.40
C HIS A 212 13.18 -12.67 -0.14
N ASN A 213 12.73 -13.65 0.65
CA ASN A 213 13.30 -14.06 1.95
C ASN A 213 13.33 -13.01 3.08
N HIS A 214 12.79 -11.81 2.91
CA HIS A 214 12.83 -10.78 3.98
C HIS A 214 12.14 -11.24 5.28
N ILE A 215 10.93 -11.81 5.21
CA ILE A 215 10.25 -12.32 6.42
C ILE A 215 11.06 -13.48 7.02
N ARG A 216 11.58 -14.37 6.17
CA ARG A 216 12.40 -15.52 6.60
C ARG A 216 13.64 -15.06 7.37
N ASN A 217 14.39 -14.10 6.84
CA ASN A 217 15.61 -13.59 7.47
C ASN A 217 15.30 -12.84 8.77
N ASN A 218 14.28 -11.98 8.77
CA ASN A 218 13.90 -11.24 9.98
C ASN A 218 13.30 -12.13 11.06
N LEU A 219 12.64 -13.23 10.69
CA LEU A 219 12.19 -14.23 11.66
C LEU A 219 13.37 -14.84 12.42
N LEU A 220 14.47 -15.17 11.74
CA LEU A 220 15.66 -15.74 12.40
C LEU A 220 16.30 -14.77 13.40
N VAL A 221 16.27 -13.47 13.13
CA VAL A 221 16.75 -12.43 14.05
C VAL A 221 15.80 -12.29 15.25
N LEU A 222 14.49 -12.23 15.01
CA LEU A 222 13.50 -12.09 16.10
C LEU A 222 13.44 -13.32 17.01
N LEU A 223 13.75 -14.50 16.49
CA LEU A 223 13.64 -15.76 17.22
C LEU A 223 14.83 -16.04 18.15
N ASP A 224 15.72 -15.07 18.38
CA ASP A 224 16.62 -15.11 19.54
C ASP A 224 15.83 -15.12 20.88
N GLU A 225 14.56 -14.68 20.85
CA GLU A 225 13.57 -14.83 21.91
C GLU A 225 12.38 -15.72 21.49
N PRO A 226 11.67 -16.34 22.45
CA PRO A 226 10.55 -17.21 22.13
C PRO A 226 9.27 -16.45 21.75
N PHE A 227 8.74 -16.73 20.55
CA PHE A 227 7.49 -16.13 20.07
C PHE A 227 6.45 -17.16 19.64
N THR A 228 5.17 -16.86 19.84
CA THR A 228 4.09 -17.63 19.22
C THR A 228 3.85 -17.17 17.78
N THR A 229 3.32 -18.07 16.93
CA THR A 229 2.95 -17.72 15.54
C THR A 229 2.01 -16.51 15.49
N LEU A 230 1.10 -16.36 16.45
CA LEU A 230 0.18 -15.21 16.53
C LEU A 230 0.91 -13.90 16.83
N LYS A 231 1.89 -13.91 17.74
CA LYS A 231 2.70 -12.72 18.04
C LYS A 231 3.52 -12.29 16.80
N LEU A 232 4.12 -13.25 16.10
CA LEU A 232 4.88 -13.02 14.88
C LEU A 232 3.98 -12.49 13.74
N ALA A 233 2.81 -13.10 13.54
CA ALA A 233 1.80 -12.65 12.58
C ALA A 233 1.43 -11.17 12.77
N LYS A 234 1.20 -10.75 14.02
CA LYS A 234 0.94 -9.34 14.37
C LYS A 234 2.15 -8.45 14.06
N LYS A 235 3.37 -8.84 14.44
CA LYS A 235 4.61 -8.07 14.15
C LYS A 235 4.84 -7.86 12.65
N PHE A 236 4.67 -8.90 11.84
CA PHE A 236 4.89 -8.84 10.39
C PHE A 236 3.69 -8.31 9.60
N LYS A 237 2.57 -8.03 10.26
CA LYS A 237 1.27 -7.69 9.64
C LYS A 237 0.93 -8.72 8.55
N ARG A 238 0.87 -9.98 8.96
CA ARG A 238 0.62 -11.14 8.10
C ARG A 238 -0.32 -12.15 8.71
N ASP A 239 -0.93 -12.93 7.83
CA ASP A 239 -1.75 -14.06 8.23
C ASP A 239 -0.93 -15.11 8.99
N LYS A 240 -1.56 -15.69 10.01
CA LYS A 240 -0.97 -16.74 10.85
C LYS A 240 -0.51 -17.94 10.00
N SER A 241 -1.26 -18.29 8.95
CA SER A 241 -0.95 -19.39 8.04
C SER A 241 0.36 -19.16 7.28
N THR A 242 0.57 -17.95 6.76
CA THR A 242 1.80 -17.56 6.04
C THR A 242 3.03 -17.65 6.95
N ILE A 243 2.95 -17.09 8.16
CA ILE A 243 4.04 -17.18 9.14
C ILE A 243 4.30 -18.65 9.53
N CYS A 244 3.23 -19.44 9.74
CA CYS A 244 3.35 -20.85 10.07
C CYS A 244 4.09 -21.64 8.97
N LYS A 245 3.75 -21.42 7.68
CA LYS A 245 4.45 -22.06 6.55
C LYS A 245 5.95 -21.76 6.55
N ILE A 246 6.33 -20.51 6.80
CA ILE A 246 7.75 -20.10 6.85
C ILE A 246 8.45 -20.76 8.05
N LEU A 247 7.82 -20.78 9.23
CA LEU A 247 8.38 -21.40 10.43
C LEU A 247 8.55 -22.92 10.28
N ILE A 248 7.59 -23.60 9.65
CA ILE A 248 7.68 -25.02 9.32
C ILE A 248 8.88 -25.27 8.40
N GLN A 249 9.08 -24.43 7.38
CA GLN A 249 10.25 -24.55 6.51
C GLN A 249 11.55 -24.31 7.28
N LEU A 250 11.63 -23.25 8.10
CA LEU A 250 12.80 -22.98 8.94
C LEU A 250 13.12 -24.13 9.90
N LYS A 251 12.10 -24.84 10.39
CA LYS A 251 12.26 -26.03 11.23
C LYS A 251 12.79 -27.22 10.43
N LYS A 252 12.29 -27.45 9.22
CA LYS A 252 12.83 -28.46 8.29
C LYS A 252 14.30 -28.19 7.95
N ASP A 253 14.64 -26.91 7.77
CA ASP A 253 16.00 -26.44 7.51
C ASP A 253 16.87 -26.44 8.79
N ASN A 254 16.34 -26.94 9.92
CA ASN A 254 17.04 -27.08 11.19
C ASN A 254 17.50 -25.77 11.85
N LEU A 255 16.87 -24.64 11.52
CA LEU A 255 17.24 -23.31 12.01
C LEU A 255 16.44 -22.87 13.23
N VAL A 256 15.26 -23.46 13.46
CA VAL A 256 14.37 -23.13 14.58
C VAL A 256 13.79 -24.39 15.22
N ASN A 257 13.48 -24.31 16.51
CA ASN A 257 12.72 -25.31 17.25
C ASN A 257 11.36 -24.75 17.68
N ASN A 258 10.41 -25.64 17.99
CA ASN A 258 9.18 -25.26 18.66
C ASN A 258 9.00 -26.04 19.96
N TYR A 259 8.55 -25.35 21.00
CA TYR A 259 8.24 -25.92 22.31
C TYR A 259 6.79 -25.64 22.64
N ARG A 260 6.04 -26.70 22.97
CA ARG A 260 4.64 -26.58 23.37
C ARG A 260 4.55 -26.31 24.87
N VAL A 261 4.02 -25.15 25.23
CA VAL A 261 3.77 -24.74 26.62
C VAL A 261 2.26 -24.53 26.78
N GLY A 262 1.59 -25.50 27.40
CA GLY A 262 0.13 -25.55 27.47
C GLY A 262 -0.50 -25.76 26.09
N SER A 263 -1.40 -24.86 25.69
CA SER A 263 -2.06 -24.86 24.38
C SER A 263 -1.35 -24.03 23.32
N LYS A 264 -0.17 -23.45 23.63
CA LYS A 264 0.56 -22.54 22.75
C LYS A 264 1.91 -23.14 22.35
N ASP A 265 2.24 -23.02 21.07
CA ASP A 265 3.57 -23.33 20.53
C ASP A 265 4.42 -22.06 20.49
N TYR A 266 5.59 -22.14 21.11
CA TYR A 266 6.61 -21.11 21.08
C TYR A 266 7.74 -21.53 20.17
N TRP A 267 8.06 -20.68 19.21
CA TRP A 267 9.16 -20.83 18.28
C TRP A 267 10.37 -20.09 18.84
N ILE A 268 11.53 -20.69 18.69
CA ILE A 268 12.82 -20.08 19.05
C ILE A 268 13.88 -20.59 18.07
N LYS A 269 14.91 -19.79 17.84
CA LYS A 269 16.07 -20.18 17.05
C LYS A 269 16.70 -21.43 17.65
N LYS A 270 17.16 -22.33 16.79
CA LYS A 270 17.73 -23.59 17.23
C LYS A 270 19.06 -23.31 17.92
N ASP A 271 19.06 -23.49 19.23
CA ASP A 271 20.25 -23.58 20.06
C ASP A 271 20.21 -24.96 20.75
N ARG A 272 21.34 -25.69 20.71
CA ARG A 272 21.44 -27.04 21.30
C ARG A 272 21.21 -27.01 22.81
N ASN A 273 21.43 -25.86 23.44
CA ASN A 273 21.41 -25.74 24.89
C ASN A 273 20.16 -25.00 25.42
N THR A 274 19.15 -24.68 24.61
CA THR A 274 17.97 -23.94 25.12
C THR A 274 16.72 -24.83 25.27
N VAL A 275 16.00 -24.68 26.38
CA VAL A 275 14.70 -25.33 26.64
C VAL A 275 13.71 -24.32 27.19
N ILE A 276 12.47 -24.35 26.68
CA ILE A 276 11.38 -23.50 27.17
C ILE A 276 10.46 -24.32 28.08
N ILE A 277 10.20 -23.83 29.30
CA ILE A 277 9.25 -24.43 30.23
C ILE A 277 8.22 -23.42 30.74
N SER A 278 7.09 -23.93 31.26
CA SER A 278 6.12 -23.08 31.95
C SER A 278 6.61 -22.67 33.34
N SER A 279 6.09 -21.55 33.84
CA SER A 279 6.22 -21.15 35.26
C SER A 279 5.90 -22.29 36.25
N ILE A 280 4.85 -23.09 35.97
CA ILE A 280 4.47 -24.24 36.81
C ILE A 280 5.60 -25.28 36.90
N LYS A 281 6.23 -25.62 35.77
CA LYS A 281 7.37 -26.54 35.73
C LYS A 281 8.56 -25.97 36.51
N ASN A 282 8.81 -24.68 36.37
CA ASN A 282 9.86 -24.00 37.11
C ASN A 282 9.63 -24.04 38.63
N ASN A 283 8.38 -23.90 39.08
CA ASN A 283 8.04 -24.01 40.50
C ASN A 283 8.36 -25.39 41.07
N TYR A 284 8.10 -26.46 40.30
CA TYR A 284 8.48 -27.82 40.69
C TYR A 284 10.00 -27.98 40.80
N LEU A 285 10.76 -27.42 39.85
CA LEU A 285 12.22 -27.44 39.90
C LEU A 285 12.76 -26.65 41.09
N ASN A 286 12.20 -25.47 41.36
CA ASN A 286 12.59 -24.65 42.52
C ASN A 286 12.29 -25.37 43.85
N PHE A 287 11.19 -26.10 43.95
CA PHE A 287 10.88 -26.89 45.15
C PHE A 287 11.87 -28.03 45.39
N LEU A 288 12.48 -28.57 44.33
CA LEU A 288 13.54 -29.58 44.40
C LEU A 288 14.92 -29.05 44.74
N LYS A 289 15.15 -27.73 44.65
CA LYS A 289 16.47 -27.15 44.95
C LYS A 289 16.86 -27.30 46.42
N SER A 290 15.88 -27.42 47.32
CA SER A 290 16.11 -27.45 48.77
C SER A 290 16.43 -28.84 49.32
N SER A 291 15.87 -29.89 48.72
CA SER A 291 16.17 -31.28 49.06
C SER A 291 15.51 -32.23 48.06
N GLU A 292 15.88 -33.50 48.11
CA GLU A 292 15.12 -34.57 47.45
C GLU A 292 13.70 -34.65 48.05
N LYS A 293 12.70 -34.94 47.21
CA LYS A 293 11.28 -34.97 47.60
C LYS A 293 10.53 -36.16 46.99
N ARG A 294 9.56 -36.73 47.70
CA ARG A 294 8.63 -37.73 47.17
C ARG A 294 7.50 -37.05 46.39
N THR A 295 6.85 -37.78 45.47
CA THR A 295 5.71 -37.25 44.70
C THR A 295 4.59 -36.68 45.58
N LYS A 296 4.34 -37.27 46.76
CA LYS A 296 3.34 -36.79 47.72
C LYS A 296 3.66 -35.38 48.23
N ASP A 297 4.93 -35.05 48.40
CA ASP A 297 5.35 -33.73 48.91
C ASP A 297 5.00 -32.61 47.91
N PHE A 298 5.15 -32.89 46.60
CA PHE A 298 4.69 -31.97 45.55
C PHE A 298 3.17 -31.85 45.51
N ALA A 299 2.47 -32.97 45.64
CA ALA A 299 1.01 -33.00 45.67
C ALA A 299 0.47 -32.09 46.79
N ASN A 300 1.06 -32.19 47.99
CA ASN A 300 0.74 -31.34 49.13
C ASN A 300 1.16 -29.89 48.90
N LYS A 301 2.40 -29.62 48.48
CA LYS A 301 2.93 -28.26 48.29
C LYS A 301 2.16 -27.44 47.25
N PHE A 302 1.75 -28.08 46.16
CA PHE A 302 1.04 -27.43 45.05
C PHE A 302 -0.47 -27.63 45.10
N ASN A 303 -1.00 -28.27 46.16
CA ASN A 303 -2.41 -28.57 46.35
C ASN A 303 -3.05 -29.27 45.12
N VAL A 304 -2.43 -30.36 44.66
CA VAL A 304 -2.91 -31.15 43.50
C VAL A 304 -2.90 -32.64 43.81
N LYS A 305 -3.68 -33.42 43.06
CA LYS A 305 -3.68 -34.89 43.19
C LYS A 305 -2.28 -35.48 42.91
N PRO A 306 -1.83 -36.52 43.63
CA PRO A 306 -0.52 -37.17 43.40
C PRO A 306 -0.28 -37.62 41.96
N LEU A 307 -1.32 -38.03 41.25
CA LEU A 307 -1.24 -38.39 39.84
C LEU A 307 -0.83 -37.21 38.94
N SER A 308 -1.34 -36.00 39.22
CA SER A 308 -0.98 -34.79 38.49
C SER A 308 0.47 -34.40 38.71
N SER A 309 0.94 -34.43 39.97
CA SER A 309 2.35 -34.20 40.31
C SER A 309 3.26 -35.24 39.64
N SER A 310 2.86 -36.52 39.67
CA SER A 310 3.59 -37.61 39.01
C SER A 310 3.73 -37.38 37.50
N LYS A 311 2.64 -36.99 36.82
CA LYS A 311 2.67 -36.64 35.39
C LYS A 311 3.59 -35.45 35.11
N MET A 312 3.60 -34.43 35.96
CA MET A 312 4.49 -33.27 35.80
C MET A 312 5.96 -33.66 35.97
N LEU A 313 6.29 -34.44 37.00
CA LEU A 313 7.65 -34.90 37.27
C LEU A 313 8.17 -35.85 36.19
N LYS A 314 7.32 -36.72 35.64
CA LYS A 314 7.65 -37.53 34.45
C LYS A 314 8.00 -36.65 33.24
N ARG A 315 7.24 -35.59 32.96
CA ARG A 315 7.56 -34.63 31.89
C ARG A 315 8.87 -33.87 32.15
N LEU A 316 9.18 -33.54 33.40
CA LEU A 316 10.47 -32.92 33.75
C LEU A 316 11.63 -33.93 33.59
N LYS A 317 11.39 -35.21 33.88
CA LYS A 317 12.34 -36.30 33.65
C LYS A 317 12.63 -36.51 32.17
N GLU A 318 11.60 -36.50 31.32
CA GLU A 318 11.75 -36.58 29.85
C GLU A 318 12.58 -35.42 29.29
N LEU A 319 12.52 -34.24 29.91
CA LEU A 319 13.35 -33.09 29.56
C LEU A 319 14.79 -33.18 30.11
N GLY A 320 15.06 -34.18 30.95
CA GLY A 320 16.36 -34.42 31.60
C GLY A 320 16.59 -33.60 32.87
N PHE A 321 15.60 -32.85 33.37
CA PHE A 321 15.80 -31.95 34.51
C PHE A 321 15.76 -32.63 35.87
N VAL A 322 15.10 -33.79 35.97
CA VAL A 322 14.97 -34.53 37.24
C VAL A 322 15.16 -36.02 37.02
N THR A 323 15.67 -36.71 38.03
CA THR A 323 15.73 -38.17 38.09
C THR A 323 14.98 -38.68 39.31
N ARG A 324 14.63 -39.97 39.29
CA ARG A 324 13.98 -40.64 40.42
C ARG A 324 14.91 -41.72 40.93
N ASP A 325 15.22 -41.70 42.22
CA ASP A 325 16.12 -42.65 42.86
C ASP A 325 15.41 -43.99 43.18
N LYS A 326 16.16 -44.93 43.75
CA LYS A 326 15.64 -46.24 44.21
C LYS A 326 14.62 -46.07 45.35
N ASN A 327 14.77 -45.03 46.17
CA ASN A 327 13.86 -44.70 47.28
C ASN A 327 12.59 -43.96 46.84
N LYS A 328 12.35 -43.84 45.53
CA LYS A 328 11.21 -43.18 44.90
C LYS A 328 11.17 -41.65 45.09
N ASN A 329 12.26 -41.05 45.58
CA ASN A 329 12.48 -39.61 45.67
C ASN A 329 12.88 -39.04 44.32
N TRP A 330 12.53 -37.78 44.11
CA TRP A 330 12.95 -37.00 42.95
C TRP A 330 14.11 -36.09 43.33
N LYS A 331 15.10 -36.01 42.44
CA LYS A 331 16.25 -35.13 42.57
C LYS A 331 16.46 -34.34 41.27
N ILE A 332 16.99 -33.13 41.40
CA ILE A 332 17.33 -32.29 40.24
C ILE A 332 18.62 -32.83 39.61
N ASN A 333 18.68 -32.88 38.29
CA ASN A 333 19.91 -33.15 37.58
C ASN A 333 20.68 -31.84 37.34
N PRO A 334 22.00 -31.87 37.15
CA PRO A 334 22.75 -30.74 36.60
C PRO A 334 22.09 -30.27 35.31
N ILE A 335 21.78 -28.96 35.23
CA ILE A 335 21.12 -28.38 34.08
C ILE A 335 22.17 -27.68 33.22
N ASP A 336 22.66 -28.38 32.20
CA ASP A 336 23.62 -27.82 31.23
C ASP A 336 22.93 -26.95 30.15
N LYS A 337 21.61 -26.78 30.28
CA LYS A 337 20.76 -26.09 29.32
C LYS A 337 20.28 -24.74 29.86
N LYS A 338 20.33 -23.69 29.04
CA LYS A 338 19.63 -22.43 29.25
C LYS A 338 18.12 -22.68 29.31
N VAL A 339 17.51 -22.44 30.47
CA VAL A 339 16.07 -22.59 30.67
C VAL A 339 15.38 -21.23 30.53
N ILE A 340 14.46 -21.12 29.57
CA ILE A 340 13.60 -19.94 29.42
C ILE A 340 12.23 -20.26 30.01
N ILE A 341 11.75 -19.40 30.90
CA ILE A 341 10.48 -19.57 31.60
C ILE A 341 9.46 -18.62 30.96
N ILE A 342 8.30 -19.16 30.58
CA ILE A 342 7.17 -18.40 29.99
C ILE A 342 5.89 -18.60 30.79
#